data_AF-A0AAV4IJN1-F1
#
_entry.id   AF-A0AAV4IJN1-F1
#
_cell.length_a   1.000
_cell.length_b   1.000
_cell.length_c   1.000
_cell.angle_alpha   90.00
_cell.angle_beta   90.00
_cell.angle_gamma   90.00
#
_symmetry.space_group_name_H-M   'P 1'
#
loop_
_entity.id
_entity.type
_entity.pdbx_description
1 polymer ?
#
loop_
_entity_poly.entity_id
_entity_poly.type
_entity_poly.pdbx_seq_one_letter_code
_entity_poly.pdbx_strand_id
1 'polypeptide(L)' 'MSRIYAEKGCELLVFPAEFSIATGSKHWELLQRVRAVDNQVYVASASPARNSKGDYIVWGHSCVVDPW' A
#
# COMPACT_ATOMS: atom_id res chain seq x y z
N MET A 1 -1.79 4.61 -12.59
CA MET A 1 -3.14 4.79 -12.03
C MET A 1 -3.19 5.82 -10.92
N SER A 2 -2.31 5.81 -9.90
CA SER A 2 -2.34 6.81 -8.81
C SER A 2 -2.35 8.26 -9.32
N ARG A 3 -1.51 8.57 -10.32
CA ARG A 3 -1.45 9.89 -10.94
C ARG A 3 -2.78 10.36 -11.53
N ILE A 4 -3.49 9.48 -12.23
CA ILE A 4 -4.79 9.79 -12.84
C ILE A 4 -5.82 10.14 -11.76
N TYR A 5 -5.80 9.45 -10.61
CA TYR A 5 -6.71 9.75 -9.52
C TYR A 5 -6.37 11.06 -8.82
N ALA A 6 -5.08 11.36 -8.63
CA ALA A 6 -4.65 12.65 -8.12
C ALA A 6 -5.07 13.80 -9.06
N GLU A 7 -4.93 13.63 -10.38
CA GLU A 7 -5.39 14.60 -11.38
C GLU A 7 -6.92 14.78 -11.40
N LYS A 8 -7.67 13.78 -10.90
CA LYS A 8 -9.12 13.87 -10.68
C LYS A 8 -9.49 14.50 -9.33
N GLY A 9 -8.51 14.97 -8.55
CA GLY A 9 -8.72 15.63 -7.27
C GLY A 9 -8.86 14.68 -6.07
N CYS A 10 -8.42 13.42 -6.18
CA CYS A 10 -8.39 12.54 -5.00
C CYS A 10 -7.27 12.96 -4.04
N GLU A 11 -7.59 13.09 -2.75
CA GLU A 11 -6.62 13.42 -1.68
C GLU A 11 -6.19 12.19 -0.85
N LEU A 12 -6.91 11.07 -1.01
CA LEU A 12 -6.61 9.78 -0.40
C LEU A 12 -6.76 8.66 -1.42
N LEU A 13 -5.75 7.80 -1.50
CA LEU A 13 -5.79 6.57 -2.28
C LEU A 13 -5.78 5.36 -1.35
N VAL A 14 -6.70 4.42 -1.56
CA VAL A 14 -6.80 3.20 -0.76
C VAL A 14 -6.39 1.97 -1.57
N PHE A 15 -5.43 1.21 -1.06
CA PHE A 15 -4.90 -0.01 -1.70
C PHE A 15 -5.16 -1.23 -0.81
N PRO A 16 -6.32 -1.90 -0.95
CA PRO A 16 -6.51 -3.22 -0.37
C PRO A 16 -5.63 -4.23 -1.11
N ALA A 17 -4.73 -4.92 -0.41
CA ALA A 17 -3.79 -5.84 -1.04
C ALA A 17 -3.22 -6.88 -0.07
N GLU A 18 -2.89 -8.04 -0.62
CA GLU A 18 -2.39 -9.20 0.11
C GLU A 18 -1.01 -9.59 -0.44
N PHE A 19 0.03 -8.82 -0.12
CA PHE A 19 1.40 -9.13 -0.59
C PHE A 19 1.95 -10.36 0.13
N SER A 20 2.73 -11.18 -0.57
CA SER A 20 3.45 -12.31 0.03
C SER A 20 4.61 -11.81 0.89
N ILE A 21 5.17 -12.65 1.76
CA ILE A 21 6.39 -12.29 2.52
C ILE A 21 7.53 -11.80 1.60
N ALA A 22 7.77 -12.50 0.49
CA ALA A 22 8.90 -12.19 -0.40
C ALA A 22 8.73 -10.83 -1.12
N THR A 23 7.51 -10.51 -1.56
CA THR A 23 7.22 -9.25 -2.26
C THR A 23 7.01 -8.11 -1.28
N GLY A 24 6.31 -8.36 -0.17
CA GLY A 24 5.98 -7.38 0.85
C GLY A 24 7.20 -6.80 1.54
N SER A 25 8.12 -7.66 1.97
CA SER A 25 9.37 -7.24 2.63
C SER A 25 10.24 -6.31 1.78
N LYS A 26 10.14 -6.39 0.45
CA LYS A 26 10.95 -5.58 -0.48
C LYS A 26 10.23 -4.35 -1.00
N HIS A 27 8.91 -4.45 -1.21
CA HIS A 27 8.20 -3.48 -2.05
C HIS A 27 7.02 -2.81 -1.37
N TRP A 28 6.47 -3.37 -0.28
CA TRP A 28 5.25 -2.82 0.33
C TRP A 28 5.44 -1.35 0.70
N GLU A 29 6.22 -1.07 1.74
CA GLU A 29 6.43 0.29 2.24
C GLU A 29 6.92 1.24 1.12
N LEU A 30 7.90 0.78 0.32
CA LEU A 30 8.44 1.55 -0.80
C LEU A 30 7.35 2.00 -1.78
N LEU A 31 6.49 1.09 -2.23
CA LEU A 31 5.45 1.41 -3.19
C LEU A 31 4.42 2.37 -2.59
N GLN A 32 3.99 2.18 -1.34
CA GLN A 32 3.04 3.09 -0.71
C GLN A 32 3.61 4.50 -0.57
N ARG A 33 4.84 4.63 -0.06
CA ARG A 33 5.50 5.92 0.13
C ARG A 33 5.74 6.66 -1.17
N VAL A 34 6.21 5.95 -2.22
CA VAL A 34 6.41 6.55 -3.55
C VAL A 34 5.07 7.07 -4.12
N ARG A 35 3.97 6.33 -3.96
CA ARG A 35 2.66 6.78 -4.44
C ARG A 35 2.16 8.01 -3.68
N ALA A 36 2.42 8.10 -2.38
CA ALA A 36 2.02 9.23 -1.55
C ALA A 36 2.80 10.49 -1.92
N VAL A 37 4.13 10.41 -1.94
CA VAL A 37 5.00 11.56 -2.20
C VAL A 37 4.91 12.06 -3.65
N ASP A 38 4.92 11.16 -4.64
CA ASP A 38 4.89 11.57 -6.07
C ASP A 38 3.58 12.27 -6.46
N ASN A 39 2.49 11.95 -5.76
CA ASN A 39 1.17 12.47 -6.09
C ASN A 39 0.65 13.50 -5.08
N GLN A 40 1.38 13.74 -3.98
CA GLN A 40 0.99 14.65 -2.90
C GLN A 40 -0.40 14.31 -2.33
N VAL A 41 -0.61 13.02 -2.04
CA VAL A 41 -1.87 12.48 -1.50
C VAL A 41 -1.58 11.52 -0.35
N TYR A 42 -2.55 11.34 0.54
CA TYR A 42 -2.49 10.26 1.52
C TYR A 42 -2.63 8.90 0.82
N VAL A 43 -1.96 7.90 1.36
CA VAL A 43 -2.10 6.50 0.91
C VAL A 43 -2.44 5.63 2.11
N ALA A 44 -3.58 4.96 2.05
CA ALA A 44 -3.96 3.94 3.03
C ALA A 44 -3.91 2.55 2.39
N SER A 45 -3.26 1.61 3.06
CA SER A 45 -3.20 0.22 2.62
C SER A 45 -3.82 -0.70 3.67
N ALA A 46 -4.72 -1.56 3.22
CA ALA A 46 -5.38 -2.54 4.07
C ALA A 46 -4.97 -3.95 3.62
N SER A 47 -4.27 -4.65 4.50
CA SER A 47 -3.85 -6.03 4.28
C SER A 47 -4.50 -6.97 5.31
N PRO A 48 -4.84 -8.22 4.93
CA PRO A 48 -5.22 -9.24 5.88
C PRO A 48 -4.16 -9.44 6.97
N ALA A 49 -4.61 -9.89 8.14
CA ALA A 49 -3.69 -10.33 9.18
C ALA A 49 -2.90 -11.56 8.71
N ARG A 50 -1.64 -11.65 9.11
CA ARG A 50 -0.79 -12.79 8.75
C ARG A 50 -1.36 -14.08 9.33
N ASN A 51 -1.58 -15.07 8.47
CA ASN A 51 -1.87 -16.44 8.86
C ASN A 51 -0.68 -17.33 8.52
N SER A 52 -0.13 -18.03 9.51
CA SER A 52 1.01 -18.94 9.34
C SER A 52 0.60 -20.39 9.01
N LYS A 53 -0.70 -20.66 8.84
CA LYS A 53 -1.24 -22.01 8.62
C LYS A 53 -1.68 -22.28 7.17
N GLY A 54 -1.03 -21.68 6.18
CA GLY A 54 -1.35 -21.90 4.76
C GLY A 54 -0.14 -21.71 3.85
N ASP A 55 -0.29 -22.12 2.60
CA ASP A 55 0.77 -22.08 1.58
C ASP A 55 1.14 -20.64 1.17
N TYR A 56 0.22 -19.69 1.40
CA TYR A 56 0.43 -18.27 1.17
C TYR A 56 0.46 -17.51 2.49
N ILE A 57 1.65 -17.02 2.86
CA ILE A 57 1.83 -16.21 4.06
C ILE A 57 1.83 -14.74 3.67
N VAL A 58 0.82 -14.04 4.17
CA VAL A 58 0.61 -12.60 3.93
C VAL A 58 1.63 -11.77 4.69
N TRP A 59 2.13 -10.73 4.03
CA TRP A 59 3.00 -9.72 4.62
C TRP A 59 2.31 -8.99 5.78
N GLY A 60 1.09 -8.50 5.56
CA GLY A 60 0.35 -7.68 6.49
C GLY A 60 0.77 -6.22 6.38
N HIS A 61 1.12 -5.60 7.51
CA HIS A 61 1.61 -4.22 7.58
C HIS A 61 0.65 -3.18 6.96
N SER A 62 -0.65 -3.31 7.21
CA SER A 62 -1.60 -2.23 6.94
C SER A 62 -1.06 -0.91 7.50
N CYS A 63 -1.11 0.15 6.69
CA CYS A 63 -0.48 1.42 7.01
C CYS A 63 -1.24 2.61 6.42
N VAL A 64 -0.97 3.79 6.96
CA VAL A 64 -1.35 5.07 6.36
C VAL A 64 -0.05 5.86 6.20
N VAL A 65 0.15 6.39 5.00
CA VAL A 65 1.29 7.25 4.65
C VAL A 65 0.73 8.63 4.29
N ASP A 66 1.37 9.65 4.83
CA ASP A 66 1.04 11.03 4.51
C ASP A 66 1.69 11.49 3.17
N PRO A 67 1.36 12.68 2.64
CA PRO A 67 1.92 13.17 1.38
C PRO A 67 3.45 13.43 1.35
N TRP A 68 4.20 13.19 2.43
CA TRP A 68 5.63 13.49 2.60
C TRP A 68 6.45 12.29 3.11
#